data_AF-A0A7D3WQG9-F1
#
_entry.id   AF-A0A7D3WQG9-F1
#
_cell.length_a   1.000
_cell.length_b   1.000
_cell.length_c   1.000
_cell.angle_alpha   90.00
_cell.angle_beta   90.00
_cell.angle_gamma   90.00
#
_symmetry.space_group_name_H-M   'P 1'
#
loop_
_entity.id
_entity.type
_entity.pdbx_description
1 polymer ?
#
loop_
_entity_poly.entity_id
_entity_poly.type
_entity_poly.pdbx_seq_one_letter_code
_entity_poly.pdbx_strand_id
1 'polypeptide(L)'
;MLKIRYLLPVFLLLSGIASLTISGCKPREEELQTTGGLAFSADTVKFDTVFTTIRTVTKRLWVYNRNPKAVNVDLVSLDSPATSPYTLLINGDLKQTATNLFIRGNDSLLILVRALLKDNGQNGLAKNLVVQENLNFRTNGQDQHVLLRSFGQNIYLHQDATLPCGEVWTNDRPHVLYGLVVVPANCTLRIKPGTRIYAHAGARLVVQGTLLVNSTADYTPVPAPPTR
;
A
#
# COMPACT_ATOMS: atom_id res chain seq x y z
N MET A 1 22.38 -36.93 65.03
CA MET A 1 22.74 -35.50 64.84
C MET A 1 23.78 -35.40 63.73
N LEU A 2 23.35 -35.18 62.49
CA LEU A 2 24.27 -34.92 61.39
C LEU A 2 24.92 -33.54 61.65
N LYS A 3 26.24 -33.49 61.85
CA LYS A 3 26.96 -32.25 62.18
C LYS A 3 26.75 -31.22 61.07
N ILE A 4 26.32 -30.01 61.44
CA ILE A 4 25.96 -28.90 60.53
C ILE A 4 27.08 -28.53 59.53
N ARG A 5 28.33 -28.89 59.85
CA ARG A 5 29.51 -28.74 58.97
C ARG A 5 29.47 -29.57 57.68
N TYR A 6 28.70 -30.65 57.62
CA TYR A 6 28.60 -31.50 56.42
C TYR A 6 27.37 -31.18 55.55
N LEU A 7 26.42 -30.38 56.05
CA LEU A 7 25.20 -29.99 55.33
C LEU A 7 25.49 -29.04 54.17
N LEU A 8 26.37 -28.05 54.38
CA LEU A 8 26.78 -27.09 53.35
C LEU A 8 27.49 -27.75 52.14
N PRO A 9 28.50 -28.62 52.31
CA PRO A 9 29.14 -29.28 51.18
C PRO A 9 28.21 -30.27 50.46
N VAL A 10 27.32 -30.96 51.18
CA VAL A 10 26.32 -31.84 50.56
C VAL A 10 25.31 -31.03 49.73
N PHE A 11 24.89 -29.87 50.21
CA PHE A 11 23.99 -28.98 49.45
C PHE A 11 24.65 -28.42 48.18
N LEU A 12 25.93 -28.03 48.24
CA LEU A 12 26.70 -27.61 47.06
C LEU A 12 26.89 -28.76 46.05
N LEU A 13 27.10 -29.99 46.52
CA LEU A 13 27.23 -31.16 45.66
C LEU A 13 25.89 -31.51 44.99
N LEU A 14 24.78 -31.43 45.72
CA LEU A 14 23.43 -31.63 45.18
C LEU A 14 23.05 -30.54 44.16
N SER A 15 23.41 -29.28 44.44
CA SER A 15 23.22 -28.15 43.52
C SER A 15 24.03 -28.32 42.23
N GLY A 16 25.27 -28.81 42.32
CA GLY A 16 26.12 -29.06 41.15
C GLY A 16 25.58 -30.18 40.26
N ILE A 17 25.04 -31.25 40.87
CA ILE A 17 24.40 -32.36 40.15
C ILE A 17 23.08 -31.90 39.50
N ALA A 18 22.28 -31.08 40.18
CA ALA A 18 21.04 -30.54 39.64
C ALA A 18 21.26 -29.58 38.45
N SER A 19 22.38 -28.86 38.41
CA SER A 19 22.72 -28.02 37.25
C SER A 19 23.14 -28.81 36.00
N LEU A 20 23.55 -30.08 36.14
CA LEU A 20 23.95 -30.94 35.02
C LEU A 20 22.75 -31.58 34.29
N THR A 21 21.54 -31.51 34.86
CA THR A 21 20.32 -32.11 34.28
C THR A 21 19.43 -31.11 33.53
N ILE A 22 19.88 -29.86 33.37
CA ILE A 22 19.14 -28.87 32.58
C ILE A 22 19.44 -29.17 31.11
N SER A 23 18.60 -29.98 30.47
CA SER A 23 18.61 -30.20 29.02
C SER A 23 18.49 -28.85 28.33
N GLY A 24 19.61 -28.30 27.85
CA GLY A 24 19.59 -27.07 27.08
C GLY A 24 18.71 -27.26 25.84
N CYS A 25 17.81 -26.31 25.59
CA CYS A 25 17.08 -26.25 24.32
C CYS A 25 18.11 -26.07 23.19
N LYS A 26 18.49 -27.16 22.52
CA LYS A 26 19.16 -27.05 21.23
C LYS A 26 18.13 -26.50 20.23
N PRO A 27 18.41 -25.38 19.54
CA PRO A 27 17.58 -24.97 18.43
C PRO A 27 17.47 -26.14 17.47
N ARG A 28 16.25 -26.61 17.22
CA ARG A 28 16.02 -27.62 16.18
C ARG A 28 16.25 -26.93 14.86
N GLU A 29 17.10 -27.49 14.01
CA GLU A 29 17.24 -26.99 12.64
C GLU A 29 15.90 -27.12 11.93
N GLU A 30 15.49 -26.04 11.26
CA GLU A 30 14.26 -26.03 10.50
C GLU A 30 14.42 -26.90 9.25
N GLU A 31 13.62 -27.96 9.17
CA GLU A 31 13.59 -28.84 8.01
C GLU A 31 12.78 -28.16 6.89
N LEU A 32 13.29 -28.23 5.66
CA LEU A 32 12.56 -27.75 4.49
C LEU A 32 11.48 -28.76 4.07
N GLN A 33 10.28 -28.26 3.83
CA GLN A 33 9.20 -29.01 3.21
C GLN A 33 9.22 -28.81 1.70
N THR A 34 9.20 -29.90 0.95
CA THR A 34 9.21 -29.91 -0.53
C THR A 34 7.84 -30.01 -1.16
N THR A 35 6.78 -30.00 -0.35
CA THR A 35 5.37 -30.08 -0.78
C THR A 35 4.52 -29.04 -0.03
N GLY A 36 3.34 -28.73 -0.57
CA GLY A 36 2.46 -27.71 0.00
C GLY A 36 2.74 -26.31 -0.53
N GLY A 37 1.79 -25.40 -0.32
CA GLY A 37 1.82 -24.03 -0.81
C GLY A 37 1.66 -22.99 0.29
N LEU A 38 1.40 -21.76 -0.12
CA LEU A 38 1.20 -20.61 0.72
C LEU A 38 -0.30 -20.30 0.88
N ALA A 39 -0.65 -19.65 1.99
CA ALA A 39 -1.95 -19.03 2.17
C ALA A 39 -1.81 -17.51 2.25
N PHE A 40 -2.80 -16.77 1.77
CA PHE A 40 -2.75 -15.32 1.70
C PHE A 40 -3.85 -14.70 2.55
N SER A 41 -3.61 -13.52 3.14
CA SER A 41 -4.66 -12.80 3.87
C SER A 41 -5.80 -12.28 2.98
N ALA A 42 -5.56 -12.20 1.67
CA ALA A 42 -6.54 -11.80 0.68
C ALA A 42 -6.19 -12.45 -0.67
N ASP A 43 -7.22 -12.72 -1.46
CA ASP A 43 -7.12 -13.10 -2.87
C ASP A 43 -6.87 -11.89 -3.78
N THR A 44 -7.36 -10.72 -3.37
CA THR A 44 -7.19 -9.43 -4.06
C THR A 44 -6.78 -8.31 -3.10
N VAL A 45 -5.70 -7.60 -3.43
CA VAL A 45 -5.36 -6.32 -2.79
C VAL A 45 -5.97 -5.19 -3.61
N LYS A 46 -7.04 -4.60 -3.08
CA LYS A 46 -7.86 -3.59 -3.77
C LYS A 46 -7.53 -2.16 -3.34
N PHE A 47 -7.42 -1.26 -4.31
CA PHE A 47 -7.37 0.19 -4.14
C PHE A 47 -8.62 0.81 -4.77
N ASP A 48 -9.54 1.26 -3.92
CA ASP A 48 -10.79 1.90 -4.33
C ASP A 48 -10.57 3.39 -4.59
N THR A 49 -10.89 3.82 -5.82
CA THR A 49 -10.78 5.17 -6.38
C THR A 49 -9.60 5.97 -5.85
N VAL A 50 -8.44 5.77 -6.48
CA VAL A 50 -7.21 6.50 -6.21
C VAL A 50 -6.93 7.52 -7.31
N PHE A 51 -6.37 8.66 -6.94
CA PHE A 51 -5.97 9.65 -7.93
C PHE A 51 -4.74 9.19 -8.70
N THR A 52 -4.73 9.39 -10.03
CA THR A 52 -3.52 9.22 -10.81
C THR A 52 -2.48 10.28 -10.42
N THR A 53 -1.20 10.02 -10.70
CA THR A 53 -0.03 10.87 -10.35
C THR A 53 0.26 11.04 -8.85
N ILE A 54 -0.65 10.62 -7.97
CA ILE A 54 -0.47 10.62 -6.52
C ILE A 54 -0.28 9.19 -6.02
N ARG A 55 0.64 9.03 -5.06
CA ARG A 55 0.90 7.74 -4.43
C ARG A 55 -0.27 7.33 -3.54
N THR A 56 -0.69 6.08 -3.62
CA THR A 56 -1.76 5.54 -2.77
C THR A 56 -1.28 5.30 -1.35
N VAL A 57 -2.24 5.07 -0.45
CA VAL A 57 -1.96 4.48 0.86
C VAL A 57 -1.31 3.10 0.70
N THR A 58 -0.52 2.69 1.68
CA THR A 58 0.08 1.34 1.69
C THR A 58 -0.90 0.32 2.27
N LYS A 59 -1.13 -0.78 1.54
CA LYS A 59 -1.91 -1.94 1.97
C LYS A 59 -0.98 -3.05 2.44
N ARG A 60 -1.46 -3.87 3.39
CA ARG A 60 -0.73 -5.02 3.94
C ARG A 60 -1.27 -6.30 3.30
N LEU A 61 -0.37 -7.16 2.87
CA LEU A 61 -0.65 -8.53 2.43
C LEU A 61 0.21 -9.47 3.27
N TRP A 62 -0.44 -10.29 4.08
CA TRP A 62 0.26 -11.35 4.80
C TRP A 62 0.31 -12.61 3.95
N VAL A 63 1.50 -13.21 3.90
CA VAL A 63 1.77 -14.47 3.22
C VAL A 63 2.14 -15.48 4.30
N TYR A 64 1.29 -16.49 4.48
CA TYR A 64 1.40 -17.48 5.53
C TYR A 64 1.96 -18.78 5.00
N ASN A 65 2.97 -19.31 5.69
CA ASN A 65 3.30 -20.72 5.60
C ASN A 65 2.48 -21.48 6.65
N ARG A 66 1.35 -22.06 6.23
CA ARG A 66 0.52 -22.90 7.11
C ARG A 66 1.03 -24.34 7.22
N ASN A 67 2.15 -24.66 6.56
CA ASN A 67 2.78 -25.95 6.68
C ASN A 67 3.52 -26.06 8.03
N PRO A 68 3.66 -27.27 8.59
CA PRO A 68 4.33 -27.46 9.88
C PRO A 68 5.84 -27.22 9.83
N LYS A 69 6.44 -27.29 8.64
CA LYS A 69 7.88 -27.13 8.38
C LYS A 69 8.13 -25.90 7.51
N ALA A 70 9.38 -25.45 7.48
CA ALA A 70 9.77 -24.30 6.67
C ALA A 70 9.58 -24.54 5.17
N VAL A 71 9.31 -23.47 4.42
CA VAL A 71 9.22 -23.49 2.95
C VAL A 71 10.20 -22.47 2.37
N ASN A 72 10.75 -22.80 1.20
CA ASN A 72 11.50 -21.86 0.38
C ASN A 72 10.59 -21.37 -0.76
N VAL A 73 10.34 -20.06 -0.80
CA VAL A 73 9.62 -19.42 -1.90
C VAL A 73 10.65 -19.04 -2.96
N ASP A 74 10.65 -19.79 -4.06
CA ASP A 74 11.60 -19.67 -5.14
C ASP A 74 11.55 -18.28 -5.79
N LEU A 75 10.33 -17.75 -5.97
CA LEU A 75 10.09 -16.47 -6.62
C LEU A 75 8.87 -15.77 -6.03
N VAL A 76 9.01 -14.48 -5.76
CA VAL A 76 7.91 -13.52 -5.61
C VAL A 76 8.14 -12.43 -6.63
N SER A 77 7.20 -12.20 -7.56
CA SER A 77 7.35 -11.17 -8.59
C SER A 77 6.01 -10.67 -9.10
N LEU A 78 5.98 -9.40 -9.50
CA LEU A 78 4.92 -8.87 -10.35
C LEU A 78 5.00 -9.45 -11.77
N ASP A 79 3.91 -9.42 -12.53
CA ASP A 79 3.90 -9.82 -13.95
C ASP A 79 4.87 -8.98 -14.79
N SER A 80 4.95 -7.68 -14.53
CA SER A 80 5.79 -6.72 -15.25
C SER A 80 6.57 -5.82 -14.29
N PRO A 81 7.55 -6.36 -13.54
CA PRO A 81 8.16 -5.69 -12.40
C PRO A 81 8.88 -4.37 -12.77
N ALA A 82 9.36 -4.23 -14.02
CA ALA A 82 10.05 -3.04 -14.50
C ALA A 82 9.10 -1.87 -14.83
N THR A 83 7.86 -2.15 -15.21
CA THR A 83 6.88 -1.14 -15.68
C THR A 83 5.66 -1.04 -14.77
N SER A 84 5.55 -1.92 -13.77
CA SER A 84 4.43 -1.98 -12.86
C SER A 84 4.17 -0.64 -12.16
N PRO A 85 2.90 -0.22 -12.06
CA PRO A 85 2.53 0.91 -11.23
C PRO A 85 2.47 0.56 -9.74
N TYR A 86 2.57 -0.72 -9.39
CA TYR A 86 2.65 -1.17 -8.00
C TYR A 86 4.08 -1.13 -7.51
N THR A 87 4.28 -0.88 -6.22
CA THR A 87 5.56 -0.95 -5.54
C THR A 87 5.42 -1.83 -4.32
N LEU A 88 6.33 -2.79 -4.20
CA LEU A 88 6.35 -3.76 -3.11
C LEU A 88 7.46 -3.46 -2.10
N LEU A 89 7.12 -3.63 -0.82
CA LEU A 89 8.08 -3.83 0.25
C LEU A 89 7.95 -5.29 0.71
N ILE A 90 8.92 -6.14 0.38
CA ILE A 90 8.87 -7.58 0.69
C ILE A 90 9.75 -7.84 1.91
N ASN A 91 9.12 -8.17 3.03
CA ASN A 91 9.78 -8.40 4.32
C ASN A 91 10.73 -7.27 4.75
N GLY A 92 10.34 -6.01 4.47
CA GLY A 92 11.12 -4.81 4.78
C GLY A 92 11.94 -4.25 3.62
N ASP A 93 12.23 -5.04 2.59
CA ASP A 93 13.05 -4.58 1.46
C ASP A 93 12.19 -4.01 0.32
N LEU A 94 12.58 -2.84 -0.20
CA LEU A 94 11.97 -2.25 -1.39
C LEU A 94 12.44 -2.96 -2.66
N LYS A 95 11.69 -3.98 -3.10
CA LYS A 95 12.01 -4.79 -4.29
C LYS A 95 10.74 -5.32 -4.97
N GLN A 96 10.71 -5.30 -6.30
CA GLN A 96 9.59 -5.80 -7.11
C GLN A 96 9.65 -7.30 -7.38
N THR A 97 10.84 -7.87 -7.18
CA THR A 97 11.13 -9.29 -7.33
C THR A 97 12.00 -9.73 -6.16
N ALA A 98 11.72 -10.92 -5.64
CA ALA A 98 12.49 -11.56 -4.59
C ALA A 98 12.61 -13.05 -4.90
N THR A 99 13.74 -13.65 -4.56
CA THR A 99 14.01 -15.07 -4.76
C THR A 99 14.51 -15.69 -3.46
N ASN A 100 14.33 -17.01 -3.33
CA ASN A 100 14.80 -17.79 -2.19
C ASN A 100 14.38 -17.21 -0.82
N LEU A 101 13.10 -16.86 -0.69
CA LEU A 101 12.56 -16.37 0.59
C LEU A 101 12.20 -17.54 1.50
N PHE A 102 12.89 -17.63 2.62
CA PHE A 102 12.66 -18.65 3.63
C PHE A 102 11.56 -18.23 4.61
N ILE A 103 10.49 -19.03 4.74
CA ILE A 103 9.41 -18.83 5.71
C ILE A 103 9.34 -20.05 6.62
N ARG A 104 9.45 -19.84 7.94
CA ARG A 104 9.39 -20.94 8.93
C ARG A 104 8.03 -21.61 8.95
N GLY A 105 7.98 -22.83 9.50
CA GLY A 105 6.73 -23.55 9.72
C GLY A 105 5.77 -22.75 10.60
N ASN A 106 4.50 -22.67 10.20
CA ASN A 106 3.46 -21.89 10.87
C ASN A 106 3.75 -20.38 11.02
N ASP A 107 4.69 -19.85 10.25
CA ASP A 107 5.08 -18.44 10.27
C ASP A 107 4.51 -17.69 9.05
N SER A 108 4.84 -16.41 8.94
CA SER A 108 4.40 -15.55 7.86
C SER A 108 5.44 -14.50 7.50
N LEU A 109 5.32 -13.95 6.30
CA LEU A 109 5.98 -12.71 5.94
C LEU A 109 4.95 -11.64 5.59
N LEU A 110 5.38 -10.38 5.71
CA LEU A 110 4.57 -9.24 5.35
C LEU A 110 5.06 -8.65 4.02
N ILE A 111 4.11 -8.43 3.11
CA ILE A 111 4.31 -7.61 1.91
C ILE A 111 3.49 -6.34 2.04
N LEU A 112 4.14 -5.21 1.86
CA LEU A 112 3.48 -3.91 1.76
C LEU A 112 3.32 -3.55 0.30
N VAL A 113 2.09 -3.24 -0.12
CA VAL A 113 1.75 -2.89 -1.49
C VAL A 113 1.29 -1.44 -1.52
N ARG A 114 1.86 -0.65 -2.41
CA ARG A 114 1.37 0.70 -2.75
C ARG A 114 1.33 0.85 -4.27
N ALA A 115 0.55 1.79 -4.77
CA ALA A 115 0.45 2.06 -6.20
C ALA A 115 0.74 3.53 -6.50
N LEU A 116 1.20 3.79 -7.72
CA LEU A 116 1.27 5.10 -8.34
C LEU A 116 0.79 4.95 -9.78
N LEU A 117 -0.49 5.26 -10.01
CA LEU A 117 -1.08 5.13 -11.33
C LEU A 117 -0.65 6.32 -12.19
N LYS A 118 -0.29 6.04 -13.45
CA LYS A 118 0.02 7.10 -14.43
C LYS A 118 -1.28 7.76 -14.91
N ASP A 119 -1.18 9.04 -15.26
CA ASP A 119 -2.23 9.68 -16.06
C ASP A 119 -2.33 8.94 -17.40
N ASN A 120 -3.55 8.60 -17.80
CA ASN A 120 -3.81 7.91 -19.06
C ASN A 120 -3.94 8.87 -20.27
N GLY A 121 -3.74 10.18 -20.06
CA GLY A 121 -3.71 11.19 -21.11
C GLY A 121 -5.07 11.46 -21.79
N GLN A 122 -6.16 10.88 -21.26
CA GLN A 122 -7.49 11.14 -21.80
C GLN A 122 -8.03 12.47 -21.30
N ASN A 123 -8.09 13.45 -22.20
CA ASN A 123 -8.79 14.72 -22.00
C ASN A 123 -10.31 14.47 -22.10
N GLY A 124 -11.06 14.76 -21.04
CA GLY A 124 -12.53 14.62 -21.00
C GLY A 124 -13.07 13.96 -19.73
N LEU A 125 -14.39 13.72 -19.72
CA LEU A 125 -15.14 13.13 -18.60
C LEU A 125 -14.39 11.96 -17.96
N ALA A 126 -14.10 12.06 -16.66
CA ALA A 126 -13.32 11.12 -15.88
C ALA A 126 -13.66 9.64 -16.16
N LYS A 127 -12.95 9.01 -17.10
CA LYS A 127 -13.08 7.58 -17.34
C LYS A 127 -12.26 6.84 -16.28
N ASN A 128 -12.93 6.01 -15.50
CA ASN A 128 -12.29 5.20 -14.47
C ASN A 128 -11.23 4.30 -15.13
N LEU A 129 -9.98 4.45 -14.69
CA LEU A 129 -8.86 3.62 -15.13
C LEU A 129 -8.82 2.38 -14.24
N VAL A 130 -9.07 1.18 -14.76
CA VAL A 130 -8.88 -0.05 -13.99
C VAL A 130 -7.53 -0.64 -14.34
N VAL A 131 -6.65 -0.78 -13.35
CA VAL A 131 -5.34 -1.43 -13.51
C VAL A 131 -5.29 -2.70 -12.67
N GLN A 132 -4.84 -3.78 -13.30
CA GLN A 132 -4.74 -5.11 -12.68
C GLN A 132 -3.37 -5.71 -12.98
N GLU A 133 -2.81 -6.40 -12.00
CA GLU A 133 -1.57 -7.15 -12.14
C GLU A 133 -1.51 -8.26 -11.10
N ASN A 134 -0.94 -9.40 -11.44
CA ASN A 134 -0.73 -10.48 -10.49
C ASN A 134 0.59 -10.28 -9.73
N LEU A 135 0.53 -10.49 -8.42
CA LEU A 135 1.69 -10.77 -7.60
C LEU A 135 1.86 -12.29 -7.52
N ASN A 136 2.84 -12.80 -8.24
CA ASN A 136 3.09 -14.23 -8.43
C ASN A 136 4.03 -14.77 -7.35
N PHE A 137 3.75 -15.99 -6.90
CA PHE A 137 4.52 -16.75 -5.94
C PHE A 137 4.81 -18.14 -6.51
N ARG A 138 6.08 -18.54 -6.54
CA ARG A 138 6.49 -19.92 -6.84
C ARG A 138 7.06 -20.55 -5.58
N THR A 139 6.52 -21.69 -5.16
CA THR A 139 6.96 -22.42 -3.97
C THR A 139 6.80 -23.91 -4.22
N ASN A 140 7.84 -24.71 -4.02
CA ASN A 140 7.77 -26.16 -4.21
C ASN A 140 7.25 -26.58 -5.60
N GLY A 141 7.57 -25.79 -6.64
CA GLY A 141 7.07 -25.99 -8.00
C GLY A 141 5.59 -25.67 -8.22
N GLN A 142 4.89 -25.12 -7.22
CA GLN A 142 3.52 -24.64 -7.33
C GLN A 142 3.50 -23.13 -7.56
N ASP A 143 2.68 -22.69 -8.52
CA ASP A 143 2.45 -21.27 -8.80
C ASP A 143 1.13 -20.82 -8.18
N GLN A 144 1.19 -19.74 -7.40
CA GLN A 144 0.03 -19.07 -6.81
C GLN A 144 0.13 -17.58 -7.09
N HIS A 145 -1.01 -16.87 -7.06
CA HIS A 145 -1.01 -15.43 -7.25
C HIS A 145 -2.03 -14.75 -6.33
N VAL A 146 -1.76 -13.47 -6.06
CA VAL A 146 -2.70 -12.53 -5.45
C VAL A 146 -2.92 -11.40 -6.45
N LEU A 147 -4.17 -11.08 -6.72
CA LEU A 147 -4.53 -10.03 -7.67
C LEU A 147 -4.32 -8.65 -7.04
N LEU A 148 -3.56 -7.77 -7.68
CA LEU A 148 -3.49 -6.36 -7.34
C LEU A 148 -4.44 -5.59 -8.25
N ARG A 149 -5.42 -4.90 -7.67
CA ARG A 149 -6.46 -4.18 -8.45
C ARG A 149 -6.63 -2.76 -7.96
N SER A 150 -6.49 -1.80 -8.87
CA SER A 150 -6.67 -0.39 -8.60
C SER A 150 -7.70 0.24 -9.52
N PHE A 151 -8.60 1.03 -8.94
CA PHE A 151 -9.50 1.92 -9.67
C PHE A 151 -8.93 3.32 -9.60
N GLY A 152 -8.44 3.83 -10.72
CA GLY A 152 -7.84 5.15 -10.88
C GLY A 152 -8.83 6.19 -11.39
N GLN A 153 -8.65 7.42 -10.93
CA GLN A 153 -9.34 8.60 -11.44
C GLN A 153 -8.31 9.67 -11.81
N ASN A 154 -8.37 10.16 -13.05
CA ASN A 154 -7.55 11.29 -13.48
C ASN A 154 -7.95 12.57 -12.73
N ILE A 155 -6.95 13.42 -12.50
CA ILE A 155 -7.10 14.67 -11.76
C ILE A 155 -6.37 15.82 -12.45
N TYR A 156 -6.72 17.05 -12.05
CA TYR A 156 -5.85 18.20 -12.17
C TYR A 156 -5.06 18.35 -10.87
N LEU A 157 -3.75 18.08 -10.90
CA LEU A 157 -2.88 18.24 -9.74
C LEU A 157 -2.34 19.68 -9.68
N HIS A 158 -2.61 20.37 -8.58
CA HIS A 158 -2.06 21.69 -8.26
C HIS A 158 -1.09 21.52 -7.08
N GLN A 159 0.19 21.39 -7.38
CA GLN A 159 1.23 21.13 -6.38
C GLN A 159 2.18 22.33 -6.26
N ASP A 160 2.21 22.97 -5.09
CA ASP A 160 3.09 24.10 -4.79
C ASP A 160 3.12 25.16 -5.92
N ALA A 161 1.92 25.49 -6.41
CA ALA A 161 1.71 26.15 -7.69
C ALA A 161 1.15 27.57 -7.53
N THR A 162 1.68 28.50 -8.34
CA THR A 162 1.04 29.78 -8.60
C THR A 162 0.17 29.64 -9.84
N LEU A 163 -1.14 29.86 -9.73
CA LEU A 163 -2.08 29.68 -10.84
C LEU A 163 -1.90 30.77 -11.90
N PRO A 164 -2.07 30.45 -13.19
CA PRO A 164 -2.07 31.45 -14.25
C PRO A 164 -3.29 32.39 -14.11
N CYS A 165 -3.16 33.61 -14.65
CA CYS A 165 -4.25 34.58 -14.60
C CYS A 165 -5.43 34.12 -15.47
N GLY A 166 -6.65 34.13 -14.92
CA GLY A 166 -7.86 33.72 -15.63
C GLY A 166 -8.07 32.20 -15.67
N GLU A 167 -7.38 31.45 -14.81
CA GLU A 167 -7.54 30.00 -14.69
C GLU A 167 -9.02 29.62 -14.45
N VAL A 168 -9.46 28.55 -15.11
CA VAL A 168 -10.83 28.04 -14.99
C VAL A 168 -10.79 26.57 -14.56
N TRP A 169 -11.30 26.29 -13.37
CA TRP A 169 -11.49 24.92 -12.90
C TRP A 169 -12.84 24.38 -13.36
N THR A 170 -12.79 23.28 -14.10
CA THR A 170 -13.93 22.59 -14.71
C THR A 170 -14.41 21.41 -13.87
N ASN A 171 -15.59 20.89 -14.17
CA ASN A 171 -16.18 19.76 -13.44
C ASN A 171 -15.96 18.39 -14.10
N ASP A 172 -15.17 18.33 -15.18
CA ASP A 172 -14.88 17.12 -15.95
C ASP A 172 -14.04 16.10 -15.17
N ARG A 173 -13.11 16.57 -14.34
CA ARG A 173 -12.33 15.76 -13.41
C ARG A 173 -11.98 16.51 -12.12
N PRO A 174 -11.68 15.81 -11.01
CA PRO A 174 -11.33 16.48 -9.76
C PRO A 174 -10.06 17.33 -9.86
N HIS A 175 -10.07 18.44 -9.12
CA HIS A 175 -8.88 19.25 -8.83
C HIS A 175 -8.33 18.82 -7.48
N VAL A 176 -7.03 18.55 -7.39
CA VAL A 176 -6.37 18.12 -6.14
C VAL A 176 -5.28 19.11 -5.78
N LEU A 177 -5.37 19.67 -4.58
CA LEU A 177 -4.40 20.60 -4.02
C LEU A 177 -3.36 19.83 -3.19
N TYR A 178 -2.10 20.10 -3.46
CA TYR A 178 -0.96 19.57 -2.72
C TYR A 178 -0.03 20.73 -2.34
N GLY A 179 0.21 20.94 -1.05
CA GLY A 179 1.03 22.08 -0.60
C GLY A 179 0.34 23.43 -0.81
N LEU A 180 1.10 24.46 -1.20
CA LEU A 180 0.58 25.83 -1.35
C LEU A 180 0.15 26.12 -2.79
N VAL A 181 -1.12 26.46 -2.99
CA VAL A 181 -1.65 26.92 -4.29
C VAL A 181 -2.04 28.40 -4.16
N VAL A 182 -1.51 29.26 -5.02
CA VAL A 182 -1.72 30.72 -4.94
C VAL A 182 -2.48 31.23 -6.15
N VAL A 183 -3.55 31.97 -5.93
CA VAL A 183 -4.15 32.86 -6.93
C VAL A 183 -3.48 34.23 -6.79
N PRO A 184 -2.67 34.70 -7.74
CA PRO A 184 -1.94 35.96 -7.60
C PRO A 184 -2.86 37.18 -7.45
N ALA A 185 -2.31 38.26 -6.91
CA ALA A 185 -3.00 39.56 -6.91
C ALA A 185 -3.40 39.96 -8.33
N ASN A 186 -4.56 40.63 -8.46
CA ASN A 186 -5.15 41.04 -9.74
C ASN A 186 -5.50 39.90 -10.72
N CYS A 187 -5.35 38.64 -10.32
CA CYS A 187 -5.75 37.48 -11.12
C CYS A 187 -7.09 36.94 -10.63
N THR A 188 -7.86 36.32 -11.52
CA THR A 188 -9.11 35.65 -11.17
C THR A 188 -9.01 34.15 -11.40
N LEU A 189 -9.40 33.36 -10.40
CA LEU A 189 -9.70 31.94 -10.53
C LEU A 189 -11.22 31.76 -10.63
N ARG A 190 -11.70 31.09 -11.67
CA ARG A 190 -13.13 30.76 -11.85
C ARG A 190 -13.37 29.27 -11.68
N ILE A 191 -14.27 28.90 -10.77
CA ILE A 191 -14.63 27.51 -10.46
C ILE A 191 -16.05 27.26 -10.98
N LYS A 192 -16.18 26.35 -11.96
CA LYS A 192 -17.47 26.01 -12.56
C LYS A 192 -18.35 25.17 -11.61
N PRO A 193 -19.68 25.24 -11.75
CA PRO A 193 -20.60 24.40 -10.99
C PRO A 193 -20.30 22.90 -11.10
N GLY A 194 -20.34 22.21 -9.96
CA GLY A 194 -20.08 20.76 -9.86
C GLY A 194 -18.58 20.38 -9.84
N THR A 195 -17.67 21.36 -9.84
CA THR A 195 -16.23 21.10 -9.69
C THR A 195 -15.94 20.45 -8.34
N ARG A 196 -15.22 19.31 -8.36
CA ARG A 196 -14.78 18.60 -7.17
C ARG A 196 -13.35 19.00 -6.84
N ILE A 197 -13.12 19.47 -5.62
CA ILE A 197 -11.81 19.92 -5.15
C ILE A 197 -11.44 19.12 -3.91
N TYR A 198 -10.28 18.48 -3.93
CA TYR A 198 -9.73 17.75 -2.79
C TYR A 198 -8.45 18.43 -2.34
N ALA A 199 -8.21 18.51 -1.04
CA ALA A 199 -6.99 19.07 -0.48
C ALA A 199 -6.26 17.98 0.31
N HIS A 200 -4.99 17.74 -0.01
CA HIS A 200 -4.14 16.91 0.83
C HIS A 200 -3.98 17.56 2.21
N ALA A 201 -3.67 16.76 3.23
CA ALA A 201 -3.39 17.28 4.57
C ALA A 201 -2.30 18.36 4.51
N GLY A 202 -2.60 19.53 5.09
CA GLY A 202 -1.71 20.71 5.09
C GLY A 202 -1.73 21.56 3.81
N ALA A 203 -2.50 21.19 2.78
CA ALA A 203 -2.63 22.00 1.58
C ALA A 203 -3.41 23.28 1.84
N ARG A 204 -3.05 24.35 1.12
CA ARG A 204 -3.64 25.69 1.26
C ARG A 204 -3.91 26.29 -0.11
N LEU A 205 -5.12 26.80 -0.33
CA LEU A 205 -5.42 27.70 -1.44
C LEU A 205 -5.38 29.13 -0.89
N VAL A 206 -4.38 29.91 -1.31
CA VAL A 206 -4.23 31.32 -0.91
C VAL A 206 -4.68 32.19 -2.08
N VAL A 207 -5.71 32.99 -1.85
CA VAL A 207 -6.26 33.89 -2.86
C VAL A 207 -5.80 35.30 -2.54
N GLN A 208 -4.85 35.83 -3.32
CA GLN A 208 -4.44 37.24 -3.28
C GLN A 208 -5.21 38.10 -4.28
N GLY A 209 -5.80 37.47 -5.30
CA GLY A 209 -6.68 38.11 -6.29
C GLY A 209 -8.15 37.83 -6.01
N THR A 210 -8.87 37.37 -7.04
CA THR A 210 -10.31 37.12 -7.01
C THR A 210 -10.62 35.64 -7.19
N LEU A 211 -11.55 35.12 -6.39
CA LEU A 211 -12.11 33.79 -6.54
C LEU A 211 -13.58 33.90 -6.92
N LEU A 212 -13.95 33.39 -8.10
CA LEU A 212 -15.33 33.31 -8.57
C LEU A 212 -15.79 31.85 -8.54
N VAL A 213 -16.81 31.55 -7.73
CA VAL A 213 -17.36 30.19 -7.62
C VAL A 213 -18.83 30.23 -7.98
N ASN A 214 -19.27 29.31 -8.83
CA ASN A 214 -20.68 29.19 -9.23
C ASN A 214 -21.28 30.52 -9.71
N SER A 215 -20.55 31.26 -10.55
CA SER A 215 -21.09 32.49 -11.13
C SER A 215 -22.38 32.19 -11.87
N THR A 216 -23.37 33.08 -11.79
CA THR A 216 -24.67 32.91 -12.48
C THR A 216 -24.50 32.74 -13.99
N ALA A 217 -23.44 33.29 -14.57
CA ALA A 217 -23.06 33.09 -15.97
C ALA A 217 -22.57 31.67 -16.31
N ASP A 218 -22.25 30.82 -15.31
CA ASP A 218 -21.84 29.42 -15.49
C ASP A 218 -22.98 28.41 -15.28
N TYR A 219 -24.14 28.87 -14.81
CA TYR A 219 -25.27 27.98 -14.55
C TYR A 219 -25.99 27.63 -15.86
N THR A 220 -25.85 26.38 -16.30
CA THR A 220 -26.72 25.78 -17.32
C THR A 220 -27.78 24.91 -16.64
N PRO A 221 -29.07 25.32 -16.61
CA PRO A 221 -30.10 24.50 -16.02
C PRO A 221 -30.21 23.16 -16.77
N VAL A 222 -30.22 22.06 -16.02
CA VAL A 222 -30.62 20.76 -16.58
C VAL A 222 -32.13 20.84 -16.86
N PRO A 223 -32.61 20.56 -18.08
CA PRO A 223 -34.04 20.55 -18.36
C PRO A 223 -34.76 19.62 -17.40
N ALA A 224 -35.90 20.06 -16.86
CA ALA A 224 -36.72 19.20 -16.01
C ALA A 224 -37.08 17.92 -16.80
N PRO A 225 -37.02 16.73 -16.16
CA PRO A 225 -37.48 15.52 -16.80
C PRO A 225 -38.95 15.69 -17.22
N PRO A 226 -39.36 15.15 -18.38
CA PRO A 226 -40.73 15.30 -18.86
C PRO A 226 -41.70 14.76 -17.80
N THR A 227 -42.66 15.59 -17.41
CA THR A 227 -43.78 15.17 -16.56
C THR A 227 -44.61 14.14 -17.33
N ARG A 228 -44.84 12.98 -16.70
CA ARG A 228 -45.65 11.90 -17.25
C ARG A 228 -47.11 12.31 -17.37
#